data_AF-A0A958V499-F1
#
_entry.id   AF-A0A958V499-F1
#
_cell.length_a   1.000
_cell.length_b   1.000
_cell.length_c   1.000
_cell.angle_alpha   90.00
_cell.angle_beta   90.00
_cell.angle_gamma   90.00
#
_symmetry.space_group_name_H-M   'P 1'
#
loop_
_entity.id
_entity.type
_entity.pdbx_description
1 polymer ?
#
loop_
_entity_poly.entity_id
_entity_poly.type
_entity_poly.pdbx_seq_one_letter_code
_entity_poly.pdbx_strand_id
1 'polypeptide(L)'
;METTNYIEFKKERDLGAIISDTFKFIRHNWKTYFLTLIKISYPALLFFLASLILYLYFIGDIYSGIGNIEDNSEYFGSNLIVLIIAVIFMLISLVVLYALIQGSTLNYMKSYVNNFGV
;
A
#
# COMPACT_ATOMS: atom_id res chain seq x y z
N MET A 1 3.54 -8.93 -39.34
CA MET A 1 4.52 -9.05 -38.24
C MET A 1 3.87 -8.42 -37.03
N GLU A 2 3.39 -9.23 -36.09
CA GLU A 2 2.77 -8.76 -34.85
C GLU A 2 3.83 -7.96 -34.06
N THR A 3 3.65 -6.66 -33.95
CA THR A 3 4.53 -5.79 -33.16
C THR A 3 4.30 -6.10 -31.69
N THR A 4 4.99 -7.10 -31.15
CA THR A 4 5.01 -7.32 -29.70
C THR A 4 5.60 -6.07 -29.06
N ASN A 5 4.76 -5.24 -28.42
CA ASN A 5 5.14 -4.08 -27.60
C ASN A 5 5.83 -4.55 -26.31
N TYR A 6 6.79 -5.47 -26.43
CA TYR A 6 7.55 -6.04 -25.35
C TYR A 6 8.65 -5.06 -24.95
N ILE A 7 8.69 -4.71 -23.67
CA ILE A 7 9.69 -3.80 -23.11
C ILE A 7 10.77 -4.66 -22.45
N GLU A 8 11.97 -4.63 -23.04
CA GLU A 8 13.12 -5.31 -22.48
C GLU A 8 13.69 -4.53 -21.28
N PHE A 9 13.56 -5.10 -20.08
CA PHE A 9 13.95 -4.46 -18.82
C PHE A 9 15.46 -4.40 -18.57
N LYS A 10 16.26 -5.30 -19.15
CA LYS A 10 17.71 -5.39 -18.92
C LYS A 10 18.56 -4.66 -19.98
N LYS A 11 17.97 -3.70 -20.68
CA LYS A 11 18.64 -2.94 -21.74
C LYS A 11 19.29 -1.67 -21.18
N GLU A 12 20.53 -1.39 -21.57
CA GLU A 12 21.22 -0.13 -21.26
C GLU A 12 20.58 1.03 -22.04
N ARG A 13 20.18 2.09 -21.32
CA ARG A 13 19.38 3.20 -21.85
C ARG A 13 19.63 4.48 -21.05
N ASP A 14 19.54 5.63 -21.73
CA ASP A 14 19.53 6.93 -21.07
C ASP A 14 18.31 7.09 -20.16
N LEU A 15 18.42 7.94 -19.13
CA LEU A 15 17.36 8.19 -18.14
C LEU A 15 16.02 8.58 -18.79
N GLY A 16 16.04 9.41 -19.83
CA GLY A 16 14.82 9.81 -20.55
C GLY A 16 14.13 8.63 -21.24
N ALA A 17 14.91 7.70 -21.79
CA ALA A 17 14.39 6.48 -22.39
C ALA A 17 13.82 5.53 -21.33
N ILE A 18 14.49 5.37 -20.18
CA ILE A 18 14.01 4.56 -19.05
C ILE A 18 12.64 5.06 -18.57
N ILE A 19 12.50 6.37 -18.38
CA ILE A 19 11.24 6.98 -17.94
C ILE A 19 10.14 6.77 -18.98
N SER A 20 10.44 7.02 -20.25
CA SER A 20 9.48 6.84 -21.36
C SER A 20 8.97 5.40 -21.43
N ASP A 21 9.86 4.42 -21.32
CA ASP A 21 9.49 3.01 -21.37
C ASP A 21 8.75 2.56 -20.11
N THR A 22 9.07 3.10 -18.93
CA THR A 22 8.29 2.87 -17.71
C THR A 22 6.85 3.35 -17.88
N PHE A 23 6.64 4.57 -18.40
CA PHE A 23 5.30 5.07 -18.68
C PHE A 23 4.57 4.24 -19.75
N LYS A 24 5.26 3.80 -20.81
CA LYS A 24 4.69 2.90 -21.81
C LYS A 24 4.27 1.56 -21.21
N PHE A 25 5.10 0.98 -20.34
CA PHE A 25 4.82 -0.28 -19.65
C PHE A 25 3.57 -0.15 -18.79
N ILE A 26 3.52 0.88 -17.93
CA ILE A 26 2.36 1.14 -17.07
C ILE A 26 1.14 1.35 -17.96
N ARG A 27 1.22 2.18 -19.00
CA ARG A 27 0.09 2.45 -19.90
C ARG A 27 -0.45 1.20 -20.60
N HIS A 28 0.41 0.29 -21.03
CA HIS A 28 -0.02 -0.95 -21.70
C HIS A 28 -0.59 -1.97 -20.70
N ASN A 29 0.01 -2.07 -19.51
CA ASN A 29 -0.29 -3.12 -18.55
C ASN A 29 -1.10 -2.66 -17.34
N TRP A 30 -1.58 -1.40 -17.31
CA TRP A 30 -2.13 -0.79 -16.10
C TRP A 30 -3.23 -1.65 -15.47
N LYS A 31 -4.18 -2.16 -16.25
CA LYS A 31 -5.27 -2.98 -15.73
C LYS A 31 -4.73 -4.22 -15.03
N THR A 32 -3.98 -5.04 -15.75
CA THR A 32 -3.47 -6.32 -15.24
C THR A 32 -2.49 -6.12 -14.08
N TYR A 33 -1.62 -5.12 -14.19
CA TYR A 33 -0.66 -4.75 -13.15
C TYR A 33 -1.35 -4.29 -11.87
N PHE A 34 -2.21 -3.26 -11.93
CA PHE A 34 -2.90 -2.74 -10.75
C PHE A 34 -3.89 -3.76 -10.16
N LEU A 35 -4.59 -4.54 -10.99
CA LEU A 35 -5.45 -5.62 -10.50
C LEU A 35 -4.65 -6.67 -9.75
N THR A 36 -3.46 -7.05 -10.24
CA THR A 36 -2.58 -8.00 -9.55
C THR A 36 -2.07 -7.44 -8.23
N LEU A 37 -1.59 -6.19 -8.23
CA LEU A 37 -1.16 -5.49 -7.02
C LEU A 37 -2.25 -5.46 -5.95
N ILE A 38 -3.46 -5.03 -6.32
CA ILE A 38 -4.60 -4.92 -5.41
C ILE A 38 -5.02 -6.32 -4.96
N LYS A 39 -5.14 -7.30 -5.86
CA LYS A 39 -5.60 -8.64 -5.50
C LYS A 39 -4.69 -9.33 -4.48
N ILE A 40 -3.38 -9.10 -4.56
CA ILE A 40 -2.41 -9.66 -3.60
C ILE A 40 -2.39 -8.83 -2.31
N SER A 41 -2.44 -7.50 -2.42
CA SER A 41 -2.24 -6.60 -1.28
C SER A 41 -3.52 -6.21 -0.55
N TYR A 42 -4.69 -6.53 -1.10
CA TYR A 42 -6.02 -6.13 -0.59
C TYR A 42 -6.27 -6.52 0.87
N PRO A 43 -5.92 -7.74 1.34
CA PRO A 43 -6.14 -8.10 2.73
C PRO A 43 -5.35 -7.20 3.70
N ALA A 44 -4.09 -6.91 3.38
CA ALA A 44 -3.26 -6.01 4.17
C ALA A 44 -3.74 -4.55 4.09
N LEU A 45 -4.21 -4.13 2.91
CA LEU A 45 -4.79 -2.81 2.69
C LEU A 45 -6.05 -2.60 3.53
N LEU A 46 -6.95 -3.59 3.58
CA LEU A 46 -8.14 -3.52 4.42
C LEU A 46 -7.79 -3.44 5.91
N PHE A 47 -6.83 -4.24 6.36
CA PHE A 47 -6.40 -4.23 7.74
C PHE A 47 -5.77 -2.89 8.14
N PHE A 48 -4.98 -2.30 7.25
CA PHE A 48 -4.45 -0.94 7.41
C PHE A 48 -5.58 0.09 7.50
N LEU A 49 -6.55 0.05 6.59
CA LEU A 49 -7.70 0.98 6.62
C LEU A 49 -8.53 0.84 7.90
N ALA A 50 -8.77 -0.38 8.38
CA ALA A 50 -9.47 -0.61 9.64
C ALA A 50 -8.71 -0.01 10.82
N SER A 51 -7.38 -0.21 10.87
CA SER A 51 -6.52 0.36 11.91
C SER A 51 -6.49 1.90 11.84
N LEU A 52 -6.50 2.47 10.63
CA LEU A 52 -6.55 3.92 10.41
C LEU A 52 -7.88 4.51 10.89
N ILE A 53 -9.01 3.85 10.62
CA ILE A 53 -10.34 4.30 11.08
C ILE A 53 -10.38 4.27 12.62
N LEU A 54 -9.88 3.20 13.25
CA LEU A 54 -9.78 3.12 14.71
C LEU A 54 -8.91 4.26 15.27
N TYR A 55 -7.74 4.50 14.69
CA TYR A 55 -6.87 5.60 15.09
C TYR A 55 -7.60 6.96 15.00
N LEU A 56 -8.26 7.25 13.88
CA LEU A 56 -8.98 8.51 13.67
C LEU A 56 -10.16 8.69 14.65
N TYR A 57 -10.84 7.60 14.98
CA TYR A 57 -11.91 7.61 15.97
C TYR A 57 -11.38 7.95 17.38
N PHE A 58 -10.40 7.20 17.87
CA PHE A 58 -9.90 7.36 19.23
C PHE A 58 -9.12 8.67 19.42
N ILE A 59 -8.38 9.15 18.42
CA ILE A 59 -7.70 10.46 18.52
C ILE A 59 -8.72 11.60 18.59
N GLY A 60 -9.83 11.50 17.85
CA GLY A 60 -10.91 12.47 17.88
C GLY A 60 -11.63 12.48 19.24
N ASP A 61 -11.91 11.31 19.80
CA ASP A 61 -12.56 11.15 21.11
C ASP A 61 -11.66 11.64 22.27
N ILE A 62 -10.35 11.37 22.19
CA ILE A 62 -9.39 11.92 23.14
C ILE A 62 -9.40 13.45 23.06
N TYR A 63 -9.33 14.02 21.86
CA TYR A 63 -9.29 15.47 21.67
C TYR A 63 -10.55 16.18 22.19
N SER A 64 -11.74 15.60 22.00
CA SER A 64 -12.98 16.14 22.55
C SER A 64 -13.07 16.00 24.07
N GLY A 65 -12.44 14.98 24.66
CA GLY A 65 -12.49 14.68 26.10
C GLY A 65 -11.52 15.48 26.97
N ILE A 66 -10.55 16.21 26.41
CA ILE A 66 -9.48 16.91 27.17
C ILE A 66 -10.04 17.89 28.22
N GLY A 67 -11.20 18.51 27.96
CA GLY A 67 -11.80 19.48 28.88
C GLY A 67 -12.41 18.87 30.15
N ASN A 68 -12.66 17.55 30.19
CA ASN A 68 -13.39 16.87 31.28
C ASN A 68 -12.61 15.65 31.83
N ILE A 69 -11.28 15.73 31.84
CA ILE A 69 -10.40 14.61 32.24
C ILE A 69 -10.60 14.22 33.71
N GLU A 70 -10.81 15.19 34.61
CA GLU A 70 -10.95 14.92 36.05
C GLU A 70 -12.16 14.03 36.35
N ASP A 71 -13.28 14.23 35.66
CA ASP A 71 -14.51 13.44 35.83
C ASP A 71 -14.45 12.07 35.11
N ASN A 72 -13.58 11.90 34.11
CA ASN A 72 -13.56 10.73 33.21
C ASN A 72 -12.18 10.09 33.05
N SER A 73 -11.35 10.15 34.10
CA SER A 73 -9.95 9.71 34.05
C SER A 73 -9.75 8.25 33.61
N GLU A 74 -10.60 7.31 34.06
CA GLU A 74 -10.55 5.91 33.63
C GLU A 74 -10.91 5.74 32.14
N TYR A 75 -11.94 6.44 31.67
CA TYR A 75 -12.37 6.43 30.26
C TYR A 75 -11.25 6.97 29.34
N PHE A 76 -10.64 8.08 29.74
CA PHE A 76 -9.51 8.67 29.03
C PHE A 76 -8.30 7.73 28.96
N GLY A 77 -7.96 7.08 30.07
CA GLY A 77 -6.87 6.09 30.13
C GLY A 77 -7.11 4.87 29.23
N SER A 78 -8.32 4.35 29.22
CA SER A 78 -8.72 3.24 28.32
C SER A 78 -8.56 3.63 26.85
N ASN A 79 -9.05 4.81 26.46
CA ASN A 79 -8.94 5.30 25.08
C ASN A 79 -7.49 5.50 24.63
N LEU A 80 -6.61 5.97 25.52
CA LEU A 80 -5.18 6.09 25.23
C LEU A 80 -4.53 4.72 24.96
N ILE A 81 -4.88 3.70 25.73
CA ILE A 81 -4.36 2.33 25.51
C ILE A 81 -4.81 1.81 24.15
N VAL A 82 -6.10 1.97 23.81
CA VAL A 82 -6.64 1.53 22.51
C VAL A 82 -6.01 2.31 21.36
N LEU A 83 -5.75 3.61 21.53
CA LEU A 83 -5.04 4.42 20.55
C LEU A 83 -3.63 3.88 20.28
N ILE A 84 -2.86 3.57 21.33
CA ILE A 84 -1.50 3.02 21.20
C ILE A 84 -1.53 1.69 20.45
N ILE A 85 -2.48 0.81 20.80
CA ILE A 85 -2.68 -0.48 20.11
C ILE A 85 -3.03 -0.27 18.64
N ALA A 86 -3.94 0.66 18.32
CA ALA A 86 -4.31 0.99 16.95
C ALA A 86 -3.11 1.51 16.14
N VAL A 87 -2.26 2.35 16.73
CA VAL A 87 -1.02 2.84 16.10
C VAL A 87 -0.06 1.68 15.80
N ILE A 88 0.15 0.77 16.75
CA ILE A 88 1.02 -0.40 16.54
C ILE A 88 0.51 -1.27 15.39
N PHE A 89 -0.78 -1.60 15.38
CA PHE A 89 -1.39 -2.38 14.29
C PHE A 89 -1.30 -1.65 12.94
N MET A 90 -1.53 -0.34 12.93
CA MET A 90 -1.40 0.48 11.74
C MET A 90 0.04 0.44 11.19
N LEU A 91 1.06 0.59 12.04
CA LEU A 91 2.47 0.53 11.62
C LEU A 91 2.86 -0.84 11.08
N ILE A 92 2.48 -1.93 11.76
CA ILE A 92 2.75 -3.30 11.31
C ILE A 92 2.09 -3.52 9.94
N SER A 93 0.82 -3.15 9.81
CA SER A 93 0.08 -3.32 8.57
C SER A 93 0.63 -2.49 7.42
N LEU A 94 1.16 -1.30 7.70
CA LEU A 94 1.85 -0.46 6.72
C LEU A 94 3.12 -1.14 6.18
N VAL A 95 3.94 -1.72 7.06
CA VAL A 95 5.14 -2.46 6.65
C VAL A 95 4.77 -3.69 5.82
N VAL A 96 3.76 -4.44 6.23
CA VAL A 96 3.26 -5.61 5.49
C VAL A 96 2.71 -5.20 4.12
N LEU A 97 1.89 -4.14 4.06
CA LEU A 97 1.34 -3.61 2.82
C LEU A 97 2.46 -3.17 1.86
N TYR A 98 3.46 -2.47 2.37
CA TYR A 98 4.63 -2.06 1.59
C TYR A 98 5.38 -3.27 1.02
N ALA A 99 5.66 -4.27 1.84
CA ALA A 99 6.35 -5.50 1.42
C ALA A 99 5.54 -6.26 0.35
N LEU A 100 4.21 -6.36 0.50
CA LEU A 100 3.34 -7.02 -0.47
C LEU A 100 3.28 -6.27 -1.81
N ILE A 101 3.21 -4.94 -1.80
CA ILE A 101 3.21 -4.14 -3.04
C ILE A 101 4.53 -4.33 -3.78
N GLN A 102 5.67 -4.27 -3.08
CA GLN A 102 6.98 -4.45 -3.69
C GLN A 102 7.19 -5.88 -4.20
N GLY A 103 6.80 -6.89 -3.41
CA GLY A 103 6.86 -8.29 -3.81
C GLY A 103 5.98 -8.60 -5.03
N SER A 104 4.77 -8.04 -5.06
CA SER A 104 3.83 -8.19 -6.18
C SER A 104 4.38 -7.55 -7.45
N THR A 105 4.97 -6.36 -7.33
CA THR A 105 5.63 -5.66 -8.44
C THR A 105 6.76 -6.51 -9.04
N LEU A 106 7.63 -7.06 -8.18
CA LEU A 106 8.74 -7.89 -8.62
C LEU A 106 8.27 -9.18 -9.31
N ASN A 107 7.27 -9.85 -8.74
CA ASN A 107 6.72 -11.08 -9.30
C ASN A 107 5.99 -10.81 -10.62
N TYR A 108 5.28 -9.68 -10.73
CA TYR A 108 4.65 -9.26 -11.98
C TYR A 108 5.70 -9.01 -13.07
N MET A 109 6.78 -8.28 -12.75
CA MET A 109 7.87 -8.05 -13.69
C MET A 109 8.55 -9.36 -14.14
N LYS A 110 8.79 -10.29 -13.22
CA LYS A 110 9.31 -11.63 -13.57
C LYS A 110 8.37 -12.37 -14.51
N SER A 111 7.07 -12.36 -14.23
CA SER A 111 6.05 -12.98 -15.08
C SER A 111 6.04 -12.37 -16.48
N TYR A 112 6.05 -11.03 -16.56
CA TYR A 112 6.06 -10.31 -17.83
C TYR A 112 7.29 -10.66 -18.69
N VAL A 113 8.47 -10.76 -18.08
CA VAL A 113 9.71 -11.14 -18.78
C VAL A 113 9.64 -12.58 -19.27
N ASN A 114 9.19 -13.52 -18.42
CA ASN A 114 9.15 -14.95 -18.77
C ASN A 114 8.12 -15.28 -19.86
N ASN A 115 7.04 -14.51 -19.95
CA ASN A 115 5.98 -14.71 -20.93
C ASN A 115 6.05 -13.73 -22.11
N PHE A 116 7.18 -13.04 -22.31
CA PHE A 116 7.40 -12.10 -23.42
C PHE A 116 6.29 -11.04 -23.58
N GLY A 117 5.74 -10.55 -22.47
CA GLY A 117 4.72 -9.49 -22.47
C GLY A 117 3.27 -9.96 -22.51
N VAL A 118 3.00 -11.25 -22.25
CA VAL A 118 1.65 -11.82 -22.02
C VAL A 118 1.38 -12.05 -20.54
#